data_AF-A0A1G9NVX3-F1
#
_entry.id   AF-A0A1G9NVX3-F1
#
_cell.length_a   1.000
_cell.length_b   1.000
_cell.length_c   1.000
_cell.angle_alpha   90.00
_cell.angle_beta   90.00
_cell.angle_gamma   90.00
#
_symmetry.space_group_name_H-M   'P 1'
#
loop_
_entity.id
_entity.type
_entity.pdbx_description
1 polymer ?
#
loop_
_entity_poly.entity_id
_entity_poly.type
_entity_poly.pdbx_seq_one_letter_code
_entity_poly.pdbx_strand_id
1 'polypeptide(L)'
;MSRARKYKINDFLLRLPVPQYREAIKILPRVLGISLNTFHNYRNILSNDKQDIPYEKVVMIEKLFEMKAGELINKEMRCKSLKELMLRESLNK
;
A
#
# COMPACT_ATOMS: atom_id res chain seq x y z
N MET A 1 1.08 18.76 -10.37
CA MET A 1 0.83 17.83 -9.24
C MET A 1 1.33 16.45 -9.63
N SER A 2 2.03 15.77 -8.73
CA SER A 2 2.59 14.43 -8.99
C SER A 2 1.47 13.42 -9.21
N ARG A 3 1.48 12.71 -10.35
CA ARG A 3 0.58 11.59 -10.66
C ARG A 3 1.07 10.26 -10.05
N ALA A 4 1.87 10.32 -8.99
CA ALA A 4 2.41 9.13 -8.34
C ALA A 4 1.30 8.32 -7.65
N ARG A 5 1.38 6.99 -7.79
CA ARG A 5 0.47 6.05 -7.13
C ARG A 5 0.76 5.97 -5.65
N LYS A 6 -0.29 5.77 -4.86
CA LYS A 6 -0.21 5.64 -3.40
C LYS A 6 0.47 4.34 -2.96
N TYR A 7 0.31 3.26 -3.72
CA TYR A 7 0.88 1.94 -3.43
C TYR A 7 1.73 1.39 -4.59
N LYS A 8 2.68 0.53 -4.25
CA LYS A 8 3.64 -0.14 -5.16
C LYS A 8 3.07 -1.34 -5.90
N ILE A 9 1.77 -1.62 -5.80
CA ILE A 9 1.14 -2.83 -6.38
C ILE A 9 1.51 -2.99 -7.87
N ASN A 10 1.46 -1.90 -8.63
CA ASN A 10 1.83 -1.92 -10.05
C ASN A 10 3.31 -2.18 -10.28
N ASP A 11 4.18 -1.65 -9.43
CA ASP A 11 5.62 -1.80 -9.55
C ASP A 11 6.04 -3.25 -9.32
N PHE A 12 5.35 -3.96 -8.41
CA PHE A 12 5.51 -5.40 -8.23
C PHE A 12 4.97 -6.20 -9.41
N LEU A 13 3.74 -5.93 -9.84
CA LEU A 13 3.13 -6.67 -10.94
C LEU A 13 3.93 -6.54 -12.24
N LEU A 14 4.38 -5.33 -12.59
CA LEU A 14 5.12 -5.07 -13.83
C LEU A 14 6.50 -5.74 -13.89
N ARG A 15 7.04 -6.23 -12.76
CA ARG A 15 8.27 -7.03 -12.73
C ARG A 15 8.04 -8.50 -13.10
N LEU A 16 6.79 -8.96 -13.09
CA LEU A 16 6.47 -10.33 -13.45
C LEU A 16 6.49 -10.51 -14.98
N PRO A 17 6.90 -11.69 -15.48
CA PRO A 17 6.67 -12.09 -16.87
C PRO A 17 5.18 -11.99 -17.25
N VAL A 18 4.89 -11.66 -18.51
CA VAL A 18 3.51 -11.47 -19.01
C VAL A 18 2.54 -12.60 -18.63
N PRO A 19 2.90 -13.89 -18.70
CA PRO A 19 2.02 -14.97 -18.27
C PRO A 19 1.68 -14.90 -16.77
N GLN A 20 2.70 -14.67 -15.93
CA GLN A 20 2.55 -14.57 -14.48
C GLN A 20 1.76 -13.32 -14.08
N TYR A 21 1.99 -12.19 -14.76
CA TYR A 21 1.19 -10.99 -14.58
C TYR A 21 -0.29 -11.29 -14.77
N ARG A 22 -0.66 -11.92 -15.90
CA ARG A 22 -2.07 -12.22 -16.22
C ARG A 22 -2.72 -13.11 -15.17
N GLU A 23 -1.98 -14.08 -14.65
CA GLU A 23 -2.47 -14.95 -13.58
C GLU A 23 -2.58 -14.20 -12.23
N ALA A 24 -1.60 -13.37 -11.88
CA ALA A 24 -1.65 -12.55 -10.67
C ALA A 24 -2.88 -11.62 -10.65
N ILE A 25 -3.25 -11.02 -11.79
CA ILE A 25 -4.46 -10.19 -11.91
C ILE A 25 -5.75 -10.98 -11.61
N LYS A 26 -5.78 -12.29 -11.88
CA LYS A 26 -6.94 -13.16 -11.58
C LYS A 26 -6.93 -13.72 -10.16
N ILE A 27 -5.74 -13.96 -9.61
CA ILE A 27 -5.58 -14.61 -8.29
C ILE A 27 -5.76 -13.60 -7.16
N LEU A 28 -5.09 -12.43 -7.25
CA LEU A 28 -5.10 -11.42 -6.20
C LEU A 28 -6.50 -10.98 -5.76
N PRO A 29 -7.43 -10.54 -6.65
CA PRO A 29 -8.76 -10.14 -6.22
C PRO A 29 -9.52 -11.28 -5.51
N ARG A 30 -9.35 -12.52 -5.98
CA ARG A 30 -9.99 -13.71 -5.40
C ARG A 30 -9.49 -14.00 -3.98
N VAL A 31 -8.17 -14.00 -3.79
CA VAL A 31 -7.54 -14.23 -2.47
C VAL A 31 -7.89 -13.11 -1.50
N LEU A 32 -7.98 -11.86 -1.99
CA LEU A 32 -8.38 -10.71 -1.18
C LEU A 32 -9.89 -10.68 -0.87
N GLY A 33 -10.71 -11.50 -1.53
CA GLY A 33 -12.16 -11.51 -1.37
C GLY A 33 -12.83 -10.25 -1.92
N ILE A 34 -12.31 -9.67 -3.01
CA ILE A 34 -12.81 -8.44 -3.62
C ILE A 34 -13.08 -8.62 -5.12
N SER A 35 -13.89 -7.72 -5.70
CA SER A 35 -14.10 -7.71 -7.14
C SER A 35 -12.83 -7.33 -7.92
N LEU A 36 -12.75 -7.76 -9.17
CA LEU A 36 -11.67 -7.34 -10.08
C LEU A 36 -11.62 -5.80 -10.23
N ASN A 37 -12.78 -5.15 -10.28
CA ASN A 37 -12.87 -3.69 -10.36
C ASN A 37 -12.30 -3.02 -9.09
N THR A 38 -12.63 -3.53 -7.92
CA THR A 38 -12.07 -3.04 -6.65
C THR A 38 -10.55 -3.19 -6.64
N PHE A 39 -10.02 -4.32 -7.11
CA PHE A 39 -8.58 -4.50 -7.24
C PHE A 39 -7.94 -3.52 -8.24
N HIS A 40 -8.60 -3.25 -9.37
CA HIS A 40 -8.16 -2.22 -10.31
C HIS A 40 -8.16 -0.81 -9.70
N ASN A 41 -9.14 -0.49 -8.84
CA ASN A 41 -9.14 0.77 -8.10
C ASN A 41 -7.96 0.83 -7.14
N TYR A 42 -7.76 -0.20 -6.31
CA TYR A 42 -6.66 -0.27 -5.34
C TYR A 42 -5.28 -0.02 -5.96
N ARG A 43 -4.95 -0.68 -7.06
CA ARG A 43 -3.65 -0.53 -7.74
C ARG A 43 -3.45 0.83 -8.41
N ASN A 44 -4.51 1.63 -8.56
CA ASN A 44 -4.48 2.92 -9.27
C ASN A 44 -4.74 4.13 -8.37
N ILE A 45 -4.96 3.94 -7.06
CA ILE A 45 -5.13 5.06 -6.11
C ILE A 45 -3.92 6.00 -6.22
N LEU A 46 -4.19 7.29 -6.39
CA LEU A 46 -3.17 8.33 -6.45
C LEU A 46 -2.76 8.77 -5.05
N SER A 47 -1.52 9.24 -4.90
CA SER A 47 -0.97 9.64 -3.59
C SER A 47 -1.73 10.80 -2.92
N ASN A 48 -2.43 11.62 -3.68
CA ASN A 48 -3.28 12.72 -3.22
C ASN A 48 -4.77 12.34 -3.07
N ASP A 49 -5.14 11.10 -3.37
CA ASP A 49 -6.51 10.63 -3.24
C ASP A 49 -6.86 10.38 -1.76
N LYS A 50 -8.11 10.68 -1.40
CA LYS A 50 -8.68 10.38 -0.08
C LYS A 50 -9.00 8.90 0.07
N GLN A 51 -9.19 8.18 -1.03
CA GLN A 51 -9.40 6.75 -1.03
C GLN A 51 -8.19 6.01 -0.44
N ASP A 52 -8.46 4.91 0.25
CA ASP A 52 -7.45 4.03 0.83
C ASP A 52 -7.83 2.56 0.61
N ILE A 53 -6.87 1.68 0.83
CA ILE A 53 -7.09 0.24 0.88
C ILE A 53 -7.35 -0.13 2.34
N PRO A 54 -8.39 -0.92 2.68
CA PRO A 54 -8.58 -1.40 4.04
C PRO A 54 -7.31 -2.08 4.57
N TYR A 55 -6.91 -1.75 5.80
CA TYR A 55 -5.61 -2.16 6.36
C TYR A 55 -5.38 -3.68 6.29
N GLU A 56 -6.39 -4.49 6.56
CA GLU A 56 -6.33 -5.94 6.42
C GLU A 56 -5.86 -6.35 5.01
N LYS A 57 -6.38 -5.71 3.96
CA LYS A 57 -6.00 -5.99 2.57
C LYS A 57 -4.60 -5.49 2.25
N VAL A 58 -4.16 -4.38 2.84
CA VAL A 58 -2.75 -3.92 2.74
C VAL A 58 -1.80 -5.00 3.29
N VAL A 59 -2.05 -5.49 4.50
CA VAL A 59 -1.23 -6.53 5.14
C VAL A 59 -1.25 -7.83 4.34
N MET A 60 -2.40 -8.23 3.79
CA MET A 60 -2.50 -9.41 2.92
C MET A 60 -1.65 -9.24 1.66
N ILE A 61 -1.71 -8.09 1.00
CA ILE A 61 -0.91 -7.83 -0.22
C ILE A 61 0.58 -7.83 0.11
N GLU A 62 0.99 -7.23 1.23
CA GLU A 62 2.39 -7.26 1.68
C GLU A 62 2.88 -8.69 1.86
N LYS A 63 2.10 -9.55 2.53
CA LYS A 63 2.43 -10.97 2.67
C LYS A 63 2.49 -11.71 1.33
N LEU A 64 1.54 -11.45 0.42
CA LEU A 64 1.48 -12.08 -0.90
C LEU A 64 2.67 -11.70 -1.80
N PHE A 65 3.26 -10.52 -1.57
CA PHE A 65 4.47 -10.05 -2.26
C PHE A 65 5.75 -10.18 -1.42
N GLU A 66 5.69 -10.87 -0.28
CA GLU A 66 6.83 -11.08 0.63
C GLU A 66 7.52 -9.78 1.08
N MET A 67 6.73 -8.72 1.23
CA MET A 67 7.18 -7.40 1.68
C MET A 67 7.17 -7.30 3.21
N LYS A 68 8.00 -6.41 3.76
CA LYS A 68 7.87 -6.05 5.18
C LYS A 68 6.63 -5.19 5.40
N ALA A 69 6.12 -5.21 6.63
CA ALA A 69 4.98 -4.40 7.03
C ALA A 69 5.23 -2.91 6.76
N GLY A 70 4.29 -2.27 6.06
CA GLY A 70 4.37 -0.86 5.69
C GLY A 70 5.23 -0.56 4.46
N GLU A 71 5.77 -1.55 3.75
CA GLU A 71 6.55 -1.30 2.54
C GLU A 71 5.68 -1.11 1.29
N LEU A 72 4.40 -1.52 1.32
CA LEU A 72 3.51 -1.44 0.15
C LEU A 72 3.20 0.00 -0.25
N ILE A 73 3.14 0.91 0.72
CA ILE A 73 2.90 2.33 0.48
C ILE A 73 4.14 2.98 -0.18
N ASN A 74 3.91 3.88 -1.15
CA ASN A 74 4.98 4.64 -1.79
C ASN A 74 5.51 5.78 -0.92
N LYS A 75 4.72 6.24 0.04
CA LYS A 75 5.08 7.32 0.95
C LYS A 75 5.66 6.77 2.23
N GLU A 76 6.88 7.19 2.55
CA GLU A 76 7.47 6.92 3.86
C GLU A 76 6.70 7.70 4.94
N MET A 77 6.13 6.98 5.91
CA MET A 77 5.49 7.61 7.07
C MET A 77 6.54 7.79 8.17
N ARG A 78 6.90 9.04 8.43
CA ARG A 78 7.77 9.40 9.56
C ARG A 78 6.94 10.05 10.64
N CYS A 79 6.97 9.47 11.83
CA CYS A 79 6.38 10.05 13.02
C CYS A 79 7.40 9.97 14.15
N LYS A 80 7.44 11.02 14.99
CA LYS A 80 8.23 10.99 16.22
C LYS A 80 7.58 10.02 17.20
N SER A 81 8.39 9.41 18.05
CA SER A 81 7.85 8.57 19.11
C SER A 81 7.02 9.42 20.08
N LEU A 82 6.00 8.81 20.69
CA LEU A 82 5.21 9.49 21.72
C LEU A 82 6.10 10.02 22.86
N LYS A 83 7.11 9.25 23.26
CA LYS A 83 8.10 9.66 24.28
C LYS A 83 8.82 10.95 23.89
N GLU A 84 9.28 11.04 22.65
CA GLU A 84 9.94 12.26 22.15
C GLU A 84 8.99 13.45 22.13
N LEU A 85 7.73 13.24 21.74
CA LEU A 85 6.70 14.28 21.75
C LEU A 85 6.40 14.76 23.17
N MET A 86 6.26 13.85 24.14
CA MET A 86 6.01 14.20 25.55
C MET A 86 7.17 14.98 26.19
N LEU A 87 8.42 14.61 25.88
CA LEU A 87 9.59 15.35 26.37
C LEU A 87 9.62 16.80 25.85
N ARG A 88 9.28 17.01 24.57
CA ARG A 88 9.20 18.36 23.98
C ARG A 88 8.13 19.21 24.65
N GLU A 89 6.95 18.65 24.90
CA GLU A 89 5.86 19.37 25.58
C GLU A 89 6.22 19.75 27.03
N SER A 90 6.98 18.90 27.74
CA SER A 90 7.43 19.21 29.11
C SER A 90 8.49 20.31 29.20
N LEU A 91 9.27 20.53 28.13
CA LEU A 91 10.31 21.57 28.06
C LEU A 91 9.77 22.94 27.61
N ASN A 92 8.56 22.97 27.04
CA ASN A 92 7.89 24.18 26.59
C ASN A 92 6.91 24.76 27.65
N LYS A 93 6.86 24.16 28.84
CA LYS A 93 6.18 24.67 30.03
C LYS A 93 7.16 25.37 30.95
#